data_AF-A0AA95JN96-F1
#
_entry.id   AF-A0AA95JN96-F1
#
_cell.length_a   1.000
_cell.length_b   1.000
_cell.length_c   1.000
_cell.angle_alpha   90.00
_cell.angle_beta   90.00
_cell.angle_gamma   90.00
#
_symmetry.space_group_name_H-M   'P 1'
#
loop_
_entity.id
_entity.type
_entity.pdbx_description
1 polymer ?
#
loop_
_entity_poly.entity_id
_entity_poly.type
_entity_poly.pdbx_seq_one_letter_code
_entity_poly.pdbx_strand_id
1 'polypeptide(L)'
;MIGDSGPWREELQKSSARLRRWSTQQRWTHRTYFLAERDIMMGAYAIRRLMDSGKTSSLLGARRYPVVQFPLTGRVPMTLDRFTPEDFYDLEKPTRGEINVARLCNQVIHSFVFQIFLAEDETTAVMFVSDRDRARRLHSISFEVISELFSYVAREDLLYREGTMRDGDEKITNISNHDLVEAGLAVYDDDDRVQITRLAAWPEASAASARR
;
A
#
# COMPACT_ATOMS: atom_id res chain seq x y z
N MET A 1 3.46 15.97 10.81
CA MET A 1 2.14 16.39 10.31
C MET A 1 2.30 16.96 8.92
N ILE A 2 1.57 16.45 7.92
CA ILE A 2 1.40 17.13 6.63
C ILE A 2 0.12 17.98 6.70
N GLY A 3 0.15 19.19 6.14
CA GLY A 3 -1.00 20.09 6.17
C GLY A 3 -2.12 19.62 5.23
N ASP A 4 -1.78 19.51 3.95
CA ASP A 4 -2.69 19.13 2.87
C ASP A 4 -2.35 17.73 2.33
N SER A 5 -3.39 16.89 2.17
CA SER A 5 -3.30 15.54 1.60
C SER A 5 -3.58 15.52 0.09
N GLY A 6 -4.23 16.55 -0.47
CA GLY A 6 -4.65 16.60 -1.87
C GLY A 6 -3.50 16.34 -2.86
N PRO A 7 -2.41 17.11 -2.81
CA PRO A 7 -1.27 16.92 -3.72
C PRO A 7 -0.65 15.52 -3.65
N TRP A 8 -0.64 14.90 -2.47
CA TRP A 8 -0.13 13.53 -2.29
C TRP A 8 -1.03 12.51 -2.97
N ARG A 9 -2.36 12.65 -2.84
CA ARG A 9 -3.35 11.79 -3.50
C ARG A 9 -3.32 11.95 -5.03
N GLU A 10 -3.17 13.18 -5.52
CA GLU A 10 -3.00 13.45 -6.96
C GLU A 10 -1.77 12.75 -7.54
N GLU A 11 -0.61 12.83 -6.86
CA GLU A 11 0.60 12.15 -7.30
C GLU A 11 0.50 10.62 -7.21
N LEU A 12 -0.23 10.09 -6.22
CA LEU A 12 -0.54 8.66 -6.15
C LEU A 12 -1.40 8.22 -7.34
N GLN A 13 -2.43 8.99 -7.72
CA GLN A 13 -3.25 8.68 -8.89
C GLN A 13 -2.43 8.69 -10.18
N LYS A 14 -1.58 9.71 -10.37
CA LYS A 14 -0.67 9.78 -11.54
C LYS A 14 0.29 8.60 -11.57
N SER A 15 0.84 8.20 -10.43
CA SER A 15 1.75 7.05 -10.33
C SER A 15 1.02 5.73 -10.58
N SER A 16 -0.22 5.57 -10.08
CA SER A 16 -1.07 4.43 -10.38
C SER A 16 -1.29 4.28 -11.89
N ALA A 17 -1.68 5.36 -12.57
CA ALA A 17 -1.90 5.34 -14.01
C ALA A 17 -0.63 4.95 -14.80
N ARG A 18 0.55 5.43 -14.38
CA ARG A 18 1.82 5.06 -15.01
C ARG A 18 2.17 3.59 -14.78
N LEU A 19 1.99 3.08 -13.55
CA LEU A 19 2.23 1.67 -13.23
C LEU A 19 1.31 0.73 -14.01
N ARG A 20 0.01 1.06 -14.15
CA ARG A 20 -0.93 0.32 -15.01
C ARG A 20 -0.49 0.30 -16.47
N ARG A 21 0.06 1.41 -16.97
CA ARG A 21 0.58 1.45 -18.35
C ARG A 21 1.84 0.59 -18.49
N TRP A 22 2.69 0.57 -17.46
CA TRP A 22 3.92 -0.21 -17.48
C TRP A 22 3.72 -1.70 -17.23
N SER A 23 2.59 -2.11 -16.64
CA SER A 23 2.31 -3.53 -16.42
C SER A 23 2.15 -4.34 -17.69
N THR A 24 1.84 -3.70 -18.82
CA THR A 24 1.72 -4.34 -20.15
C THR A 24 2.85 -3.93 -21.10
N GLN A 25 3.87 -3.23 -20.59
CA GLN A 25 4.94 -2.68 -21.43
C GLN A 25 6.00 -3.75 -21.76
N GLN A 26 6.16 -4.01 -23.05
CA GLN A 26 7.13 -4.99 -23.57
C GLN A 26 8.57 -4.46 -23.63
N ARG A 27 8.77 -3.15 -23.79
CA ARG A 27 10.10 -2.54 -23.96
C ARG A 27 10.48 -1.66 -22.79
N TRP A 28 11.53 -2.04 -22.08
CA TRP A 28 12.04 -1.31 -20.93
C TRP A 28 13.37 -0.61 -21.23
N THR A 29 13.40 0.70 -21.00
CA THR A 29 14.63 1.50 -21.06
C THR A 29 15.12 1.77 -19.65
N HIS A 30 16.40 2.08 -19.47
CA HIS A 30 16.93 2.56 -18.18
C HIS A 30 16.09 3.70 -17.58
N ARG A 31 15.59 4.60 -18.42
CA ARG A 31 14.71 5.68 -17.99
C ARG A 31 13.39 5.15 -17.44
N THR A 32 12.78 4.16 -18.10
CA THR A 32 11.51 3.59 -17.62
C THR A 32 11.68 2.84 -16.31
N TYR A 33 12.78 2.08 -16.17
CA TYR A 33 13.14 1.43 -14.90
C TYR A 33 13.22 2.45 -13.76
N PHE A 34 14.00 3.52 -13.94
CA PHE A 34 14.14 4.58 -12.94
C PHE A 34 12.80 5.24 -12.59
N LEU A 35 11.96 5.54 -13.59
CA LEU A 35 10.67 6.19 -13.35
C LEU A 35 9.71 5.29 -12.56
N ALA A 36 9.67 3.99 -12.87
CA ALA A 36 8.87 3.03 -12.14
C ALA A 36 9.36 2.83 -10.71
N GLU A 37 10.67 2.68 -10.51
CA GLU A 37 11.29 2.61 -9.19
C GLU A 37 10.96 3.84 -8.34
N ARG A 38 11.20 5.04 -8.89
CA ARG A 38 10.89 6.31 -8.24
C ARG A 38 9.42 6.39 -7.86
N ASP A 39 8.50 6.03 -8.76
CA ASP A 39 7.07 6.12 -8.52
C ASP A 39 6.62 5.17 -7.40
N ILE A 40 7.14 3.95 -7.37
CA ILE A 40 6.82 2.97 -6.31
C ILE A 40 7.37 3.45 -4.96
N MET A 41 8.63 3.90 -4.92
CA MET A 41 9.24 4.40 -3.69
C MET A 41 8.53 5.64 -3.15
N MET A 42 8.27 6.63 -4.02
CA MET A 42 7.58 7.86 -3.63
C MET A 42 6.12 7.62 -3.26
N GLY A 43 5.43 6.71 -3.94
CA GLY A 43 4.06 6.33 -3.58
C GLY A 43 4.00 5.61 -2.24
N ALA A 44 4.91 4.67 -1.96
CA ALA A 44 5.02 4.03 -0.65
C ALA A 44 5.29 5.05 0.47
N TYR A 45 6.19 6.01 0.23
CA TYR A 45 6.47 7.11 1.14
C TYR A 45 5.23 8.01 1.35
N ALA A 46 4.53 8.38 0.29
CA ALA A 46 3.32 9.18 0.35
C ALA A 46 2.23 8.51 1.20
N ILE A 47 1.94 7.24 0.96
CA ILE A 47 0.97 6.46 1.73
C ILE A 47 1.39 6.40 3.21
N ARG A 48 2.67 6.13 3.49
CA ARG A 48 3.19 6.13 4.87
C ARG A 48 3.00 7.48 5.55
N ARG A 49 3.30 8.59 4.87
CA ARG A 49 3.13 9.94 5.40
C ARG A 49 1.68 10.34 5.61
N LEU A 50 0.77 9.91 4.74
CA LEU A 50 -0.66 10.11 4.89
C LEU A 50 -1.18 9.34 6.13
N MET A 51 -0.79 8.08 6.29
CA MET A 51 -1.13 7.27 7.48
C MET A 51 -0.59 7.92 8.76
N ASP A 52 0.70 8.25 8.81
CA ASP A 52 1.35 8.83 10.00
C ASP A 52 0.81 10.23 10.36
N SER A 53 0.14 10.90 9.41
CA SER A 53 -0.50 12.20 9.64
C SER A 53 -2.00 12.11 9.95
N GLY A 54 -2.55 10.89 10.09
CA GLY A 54 -3.98 10.67 10.31
C GLY A 54 -4.83 11.20 9.16
N LYS A 55 -4.31 11.15 7.92
CA LYS A 55 -4.98 11.59 6.70
C LYS A 55 -5.58 10.42 5.91
N THR A 56 -5.60 9.22 6.48
CA THR A 56 -6.23 8.02 5.91
C THR A 56 -7.15 7.35 6.91
N SER A 57 -7.94 6.37 6.46
CA SER A 57 -8.68 5.44 7.31
C SER A 57 -7.75 4.82 8.35
N SER A 58 -8.27 4.60 9.56
CA SER A 58 -7.55 3.86 10.60
C SER A 58 -7.37 2.38 10.26
N LEU A 59 -8.14 1.85 9.30
CA LEU A 59 -8.05 0.46 8.84
C LEU A 59 -7.01 0.25 7.73
N LEU A 60 -6.61 1.31 7.01
CA LEU A 60 -5.72 1.21 5.85
C LEU A 60 -4.43 0.43 6.15
N GLY A 61 -3.78 0.71 7.28
CA GLY A 61 -2.51 0.07 7.63
C GLY A 61 -2.61 -1.45 7.80
N ALA A 62 -3.79 -1.97 8.16
CA ALA A 62 -4.06 -3.39 8.36
C ALA A 62 -4.55 -4.09 7.08
N ARG A 63 -5.05 -3.34 6.09
CA ARG A 63 -5.47 -3.87 4.77
C ARG A 63 -4.33 -4.68 4.16
N ARG A 64 -4.67 -5.81 3.54
CA ARG A 64 -3.70 -6.78 3.01
C ARG A 64 -3.77 -6.86 1.50
N TYR A 65 -2.60 -7.06 0.90
CA TYR A 65 -2.45 -7.29 -0.53
C TYR A 65 -1.67 -8.57 -0.79
N PRO A 66 -2.00 -9.29 -1.88
CA PRO A 66 -1.31 -10.53 -2.24
C PRO A 66 0.14 -10.26 -2.62
N VAL A 67 1.04 -11.15 -2.20
CA VAL A 67 2.45 -11.16 -2.57
C VAL A 67 2.92 -12.58 -2.82
N VAL A 68 3.96 -12.71 -3.64
CA VAL A 68 4.77 -13.93 -3.73
C VAL A 68 5.96 -13.79 -2.78
N GLN A 69 6.34 -14.88 -2.13
CA GLN A 69 7.42 -14.90 -1.16
C GLN A 69 8.41 -16.00 -1.49
N PHE A 70 9.69 -15.66 -1.48
CA PHE A 70 10.80 -16.57 -1.77
C PHE A 70 11.66 -16.71 -0.52
N PRO A 71 11.80 -17.91 0.05
CA PRO A 71 12.58 -18.11 1.26
C PRO A 71 14.07 -17.85 1.00
N LEU A 72 14.78 -17.37 2.02
CA LEU A 72 16.23 -17.26 1.97
C LEU A 72 16.87 -18.64 1.72
N THR A 73 17.78 -18.72 0.77
CA THR A 73 18.65 -19.88 0.51
C THR A 73 20.11 -19.44 0.60
N GLY A 74 20.93 -20.27 1.23
CA GLY A 74 22.33 -19.92 1.46
C GLY A 74 22.51 -18.90 2.58
N ARG A 75 23.14 -17.75 2.27
CA ARG A 75 23.51 -16.73 3.26
C ARG A 75 22.71 -15.44 3.10
N VAL A 76 22.75 -14.61 4.13
CA VAL A 76 22.12 -13.28 4.08
C VAL A 76 22.87 -12.36 3.10
N PRO A 77 22.17 -11.63 2.20
CA PRO A 77 22.79 -10.61 1.35
C PRO A 77 23.43 -9.48 2.16
N MET A 78 24.58 -9.01 1.70
CA MET A 78 25.36 -7.91 2.29
C MET A 78 25.57 -6.79 1.27
N THR A 79 25.80 -5.56 1.75
CA THR A 79 25.86 -4.36 0.90
C THR A 79 26.92 -4.40 -0.21
N LEU A 80 28.01 -5.15 0.00
CA LEU A 80 29.10 -5.28 -0.98
C LEU A 80 28.88 -6.42 -1.98
N ASP A 81 27.78 -7.16 -1.85
CA ASP A 81 27.48 -8.24 -2.77
C ASP A 81 27.05 -7.69 -4.13
N ARG A 82 27.51 -8.36 -5.19
CA ARG A 82 26.85 -8.24 -6.49
C ARG A 82 25.54 -9.01 -6.38
N PHE A 83 24.44 -8.29 -6.22
CA PHE A 83 23.16 -8.90 -5.92
C PHE A 83 22.48 -9.50 -7.17
N THR A 84 22.28 -10.81 -7.12
CA THR A 84 21.45 -11.60 -8.05
C THR A 84 20.44 -12.35 -7.17
N PRO A 85 19.11 -12.19 -7.33
CA PRO A 85 18.12 -12.79 -6.44
C PRO A 85 18.30 -14.31 -6.20
N GLU A 86 18.65 -15.04 -7.26
CA GLU A 86 18.85 -16.50 -7.30
C GLU A 86 19.98 -16.97 -6.37
N ASP A 87 20.98 -16.12 -6.11
CA ASP A 87 22.13 -16.45 -5.26
C ASP A 87 21.75 -16.50 -3.76
N PHE A 88 20.63 -15.88 -3.39
CA PHE A 88 20.24 -15.65 -2.00
C PHE A 88 18.84 -16.14 -1.64
N TYR A 89 17.96 -16.37 -2.61
CA TYR A 89 16.57 -16.76 -2.38
C TYR A 89 16.14 -17.90 -3.32
N ASP A 90 15.30 -18.80 -2.81
CA ASP A 90 14.72 -19.90 -3.59
C ASP A 90 13.62 -19.38 -4.51
N LEU A 91 13.98 -18.98 -5.73
CA LEU A 91 13.02 -18.56 -6.75
C LEU A 91 12.19 -19.73 -7.32
N GLU A 92 12.64 -20.98 -7.14
CA GLU A 92 11.94 -22.18 -7.61
C GLU A 92 10.84 -22.65 -6.65
N LYS A 93 10.87 -22.20 -5.38
CA LYS A 93 9.84 -22.51 -4.36
C LYS A 93 9.08 -21.28 -3.88
N PRO A 94 8.36 -20.57 -4.78
CA PRO A 94 7.51 -19.45 -4.37
C PRO A 94 6.38 -19.92 -3.46
N THR A 95 6.10 -19.13 -2.44
CA THR A 95 4.90 -19.29 -1.62
C THR A 95 3.98 -18.08 -1.80
N ARG A 96 2.68 -18.32 -1.90
CA ARG A 96 1.67 -17.25 -1.87
C ARG A 96 1.53 -16.74 -0.44
N GLY A 97 1.45 -15.43 -0.29
CA GLY A 97 1.23 -14.81 1.00
C GLY A 97 0.55 -13.45 0.86
N GLU A 98 0.48 -12.75 1.98
CA GLU A 98 -0.09 -11.41 2.07
C GLU A 98 0.87 -10.50 2.83
N ILE A 99 0.80 -9.21 2.52
CA ILE A 99 1.47 -8.15 3.27
C ILE A 99 0.46 -7.05 3.57
N ASN A 100 0.48 -6.52 4.79
CA ASN A 100 -0.36 -5.36 5.10
C ASN A 100 0.27 -4.06 4.57
N VAL A 101 -0.54 -3.04 4.31
CA VAL A 101 -0.08 -1.77 3.71
C VAL A 101 1.03 -1.13 4.54
N ALA A 102 0.89 -1.11 5.87
CA ALA A 102 1.92 -0.51 6.74
C ALA A 102 3.29 -1.19 6.57
N ARG A 103 3.31 -2.53 6.52
CA ARG A 103 4.53 -3.31 6.31
C ARG A 103 5.04 -3.17 4.88
N LEU A 104 4.16 -3.17 3.89
CA LEU A 104 4.55 -2.99 2.48
C LEU A 104 5.28 -1.66 2.28
N CYS A 105 4.68 -0.55 2.73
CA CYS A 105 5.31 0.76 2.65
C CYS A 105 6.67 0.78 3.35
N ASN A 106 6.75 0.21 4.56
CA ASN A 106 8.00 0.15 5.30
C ASN A 106 9.07 -0.70 4.60
N GLN A 107 8.68 -1.84 4.00
CA GLN A 107 9.59 -2.70 3.25
C GLN A 107 10.14 -1.99 2.01
N VAL A 108 9.31 -1.24 1.29
CA VAL A 108 9.71 -0.48 0.10
C VAL A 108 10.62 0.69 0.46
N ILE A 109 10.23 1.52 1.44
CA ILE A 109 10.99 2.71 1.85
C ILE A 109 12.38 2.34 2.40
N HIS A 110 12.47 1.23 3.11
CA HIS A 110 13.72 0.75 3.70
C HIS A 110 14.30 -0.44 2.93
N SER A 111 13.99 -0.54 1.63
CA SER A 111 14.44 -1.62 0.78
C SER A 111 15.98 -1.71 0.75
N PHE A 112 16.47 -2.93 0.99
CA PHE A 112 17.84 -3.32 0.72
C PHE A 112 17.93 -3.92 -0.69
N VAL A 113 16.97 -4.78 -1.03
CA VAL A 113 16.71 -5.20 -2.42
C VAL A 113 15.49 -4.46 -2.91
N PHE A 114 15.61 -3.86 -4.10
CA PHE A 114 14.49 -3.35 -4.87
C PHE A 114 14.80 -3.54 -6.36
N GLN A 115 14.13 -4.49 -7.02
CA GLN A 115 14.38 -4.81 -8.42
C GLN A 115 13.07 -5.05 -9.16
N ILE A 116 12.90 -4.38 -10.29
CA ILE A 116 11.78 -4.64 -11.19
C ILE A 116 12.09 -5.91 -11.96
N PHE A 117 11.14 -6.82 -11.97
CA PHE A 117 11.23 -8.12 -12.60
C PHE A 117 10.08 -8.27 -13.61
N LEU A 118 10.41 -8.74 -14.80
CA LEU A 118 9.42 -9.14 -15.81
C LEU A 118 9.35 -10.66 -15.77
N ALA A 119 8.21 -11.19 -15.33
CA ALA A 119 7.96 -12.62 -15.34
C ALA A 119 7.71 -13.14 -16.77
N GLU A 120 7.88 -14.45 -16.94
CA GLU A 120 7.69 -15.13 -18.22
C GLU A 120 6.25 -15.04 -18.75
N ASP A 121 5.27 -14.88 -17.85
CA ASP A 121 3.86 -14.66 -18.16
C ASP A 121 3.54 -13.18 -18.48
N GLU A 122 4.57 -12.40 -18.78
CA GLU A 122 4.53 -10.95 -19.03
C GLU A 122 4.10 -10.11 -17.81
N THR A 123 3.97 -10.70 -16.62
CA THR A 123 3.67 -9.94 -15.40
C THR A 123 4.86 -9.07 -15.02
N THR A 124 4.65 -7.75 -15.00
CA THR A 124 5.63 -6.83 -14.41
C THR A 124 5.43 -6.76 -12.90
N ALA A 125 6.47 -7.08 -12.14
CA ALA A 125 6.47 -7.07 -10.69
C ALA A 125 7.70 -6.35 -10.13
N VAL A 126 7.68 -6.07 -8.83
CA VAL A 126 8.87 -5.64 -8.10
C VAL A 126 9.19 -6.66 -7.02
N MET A 127 10.45 -7.10 -7.00
CA MET A 127 11.03 -7.86 -5.91
C MET A 127 11.65 -6.91 -4.90
N PHE A 128 11.33 -7.08 -3.62
CA PHE A 128 11.80 -6.20 -2.57
C PHE A 128 11.97 -6.91 -1.23
N VAL A 129 12.94 -6.43 -0.46
CA VAL A 129 13.07 -6.75 0.97
C VAL A 129 13.86 -5.66 1.66
N SER A 130 13.43 -5.27 2.87
CA SER A 130 14.15 -4.29 3.68
C SER A 130 15.42 -4.85 4.27
N ASP A 131 16.35 -3.96 4.64
CA ASP A 131 17.57 -4.33 5.35
C ASP A 131 17.31 -5.17 6.61
N ARG A 132 16.25 -4.85 7.35
CA ARG A 132 15.86 -5.58 8.57
C ARG A 132 15.29 -6.97 8.31
N ASP A 133 14.65 -7.19 7.16
CA ASP A 133 13.97 -8.44 6.82
C ASP A 133 14.76 -9.31 5.80
N ARG A 134 15.91 -8.84 5.28
CA ARG A 134 16.71 -9.56 4.25
C ARG A 134 17.24 -10.93 4.68
N ALA A 135 17.17 -11.26 5.98
CA ALA A 135 17.50 -12.59 6.51
C ALA A 135 16.30 -13.55 6.56
N ARG A 136 15.16 -13.19 5.95
CA ARG A 136 13.91 -13.95 6.04
C ARG A 136 13.41 -14.45 4.69
N ARG A 137 12.83 -13.56 3.89
CA ARG A 137 12.19 -13.87 2.61
C ARG A 137 12.20 -12.64 1.72
N LEU A 138 12.41 -12.85 0.43
CA LEU A 138 12.21 -11.85 -0.60
C LEU A 138 10.72 -11.80 -0.95
N HIS A 139 10.17 -10.60 -1.12
CA HIS A 139 8.79 -10.42 -1.55
C HIS A 139 8.75 -10.04 -3.02
N SER A 140 7.70 -10.44 -3.73
CA SER A 140 7.33 -9.91 -5.04
C SER A 140 5.88 -9.48 -5.05
N ILE A 141 5.60 -8.33 -5.66
CA ILE A 141 4.25 -7.78 -5.83
C ILE A 141 4.12 -7.23 -7.25
N SER A 142 2.98 -7.50 -7.91
CA SER A 142 2.76 -7.05 -9.28
C SER A 142 2.50 -5.54 -9.34
N PHE A 143 2.83 -4.93 -10.48
CA PHE A 143 2.54 -3.54 -10.75
C PHE A 143 1.03 -3.26 -10.71
N GLU A 144 0.21 -4.22 -11.13
CA GLU A 144 -1.25 -4.14 -11.04
C GLU A 144 -1.70 -3.94 -9.59
N VAL A 145 -1.22 -4.78 -8.66
CA VAL A 145 -1.56 -4.70 -7.24
C VAL A 145 -1.07 -3.39 -6.62
N ILE A 146 0.15 -2.94 -6.92
CA ILE A 146 0.64 -1.63 -6.46
C ILE A 146 -0.23 -0.50 -7.01
N SER A 147 -0.58 -0.57 -8.29
CA SER A 147 -1.39 0.46 -8.93
C SER A 147 -2.80 0.53 -8.35
N GLU A 148 -3.37 -0.60 -7.96
CA GLU A 148 -4.65 -0.69 -7.27
C GLU A 148 -4.57 -0.03 -5.90
N LEU A 149 -3.55 -0.36 -5.09
CA LEU A 149 -3.31 0.29 -3.80
C LEU A 149 -3.15 1.81 -3.95
N PHE A 150 -2.36 2.28 -4.93
CA PHE A 150 -2.14 3.71 -5.13
C PHE A 150 -3.44 4.43 -5.51
N SER A 151 -4.25 3.83 -6.39
CA SER A 151 -5.56 4.39 -6.76
C SER A 151 -6.57 4.32 -5.61
N TYR A 152 -6.57 3.25 -4.82
CA TYR A 152 -7.40 3.10 -3.64
C TYR A 152 -7.14 4.25 -2.65
N VAL A 153 -5.87 4.49 -2.31
CA VAL A 153 -5.51 5.60 -1.41
C VAL A 153 -5.75 6.95 -2.08
N ALA A 154 -5.54 7.10 -3.39
CA ALA A 154 -5.79 8.37 -4.06
C ALA A 154 -7.27 8.79 -4.02
N ARG A 155 -8.20 7.83 -4.09
CA ARG A 155 -9.66 8.05 -4.07
C ARG A 155 -10.29 7.98 -2.68
N GLU A 156 -9.46 7.84 -1.65
CA GLU A 156 -9.96 7.84 -0.27
C GLU A 156 -10.30 9.27 0.17
N ASP A 157 -11.50 9.40 0.72
CA ASP A 157 -12.00 10.59 1.39
C ASP A 157 -12.37 10.25 2.83
N LEU A 158 -11.98 11.13 3.76
CA LEU A 158 -12.25 10.94 5.18
C LEU A 158 -13.59 11.58 5.53
N LEU A 159 -14.54 10.75 5.95
CA LEU A 159 -15.91 11.17 6.23
C LEU A 159 -16.12 11.48 7.71
N TYR A 160 -15.41 10.77 8.59
CA TYR A 160 -15.53 10.92 10.03
C TYR A 160 -14.17 10.80 10.72
N ARG A 161 -13.98 11.63 11.75
CA ARG A 161 -12.81 11.59 12.62
C ARG A 161 -13.26 11.78 14.06
N GLU A 162 -12.88 10.85 14.91
CA GLU A 162 -13.03 10.93 16.36
C GLU A 162 -11.66 10.84 17.02
N GLY A 163 -11.45 11.63 18.07
CA GLY A 163 -10.22 11.63 18.84
C GLY A 163 -10.52 11.61 20.33
N THR A 164 -9.81 10.77 21.08
CA THR A 164 -9.78 10.83 22.54
C THR A 164 -8.36 11.06 23.00
N MET A 165 -8.19 11.92 24.01
CA MET A 165 -6.92 12.12 24.69
C MET A 165 -7.14 11.81 26.17
N ARG A 166 -6.45 10.82 26.70
CA ARG A 166 -6.51 10.43 28.11
C ARG A 166 -5.09 10.19 28.61
N ASP A 167 -4.69 10.88 29.68
CA ASP A 167 -3.38 10.72 30.31
C ASP A 167 -2.17 10.84 29.37
N GLY A 168 -2.28 11.67 28.33
CA GLY A 168 -1.25 11.84 27.30
C GLY A 168 -1.30 10.82 26.17
N ASP A 169 -2.15 9.80 26.27
CA ASP A 169 -2.43 8.86 25.18
C ASP A 169 -3.49 9.45 24.24
N GLU A 170 -3.08 9.69 22.99
CA GLU A 170 -3.97 10.09 21.91
C GLU A 170 -4.43 8.86 21.13
N LYS A 171 -5.75 8.69 20.99
CA LYS A 171 -6.37 7.70 20.11
C LYS A 171 -7.26 8.41 19.11
N ILE A 172 -6.90 8.33 17.83
CA ILE A 172 -7.68 8.86 16.71
C ILE A 172 -8.27 7.69 15.91
N THR A 173 -9.56 7.78 15.61
CA THR A 173 -10.26 6.88 14.69
C THR A 173 -10.76 7.68 13.51
N ASN A 174 -10.31 7.31 12.32
CA ASN A 174 -10.76 7.89 11.05
C ASN A 174 -11.57 6.84 10.28
N ILE A 175 -12.71 7.25 9.74
CA ILE A 175 -13.55 6.45 8.85
C ILE A 175 -13.60 7.15 7.50
N SER A 176 -13.37 6.38 6.44
CA SER A 176 -13.37 6.80 5.05
C SER A 176 -14.60 6.30 4.30
N ASN A 177 -14.78 6.82 3.09
CA ASN A 177 -15.69 6.27 2.09
C ASN A 177 -15.47 4.77 1.84
N HIS A 178 -14.22 4.32 1.74
CA HIS A 178 -13.92 2.90 1.50
C HIS A 178 -14.43 2.02 2.65
N ASP A 179 -14.26 2.46 3.89
CA ASP A 179 -14.70 1.68 5.07
C ASP A 179 -16.22 1.49 5.06
N LEU A 180 -16.98 2.51 4.65
CA LEU A 180 -18.44 2.41 4.53
C LEU A 180 -18.86 1.47 3.39
N VAL A 181 -18.17 1.52 2.25
CA VAL A 181 -18.45 0.61 1.12
C VAL A 181 -18.14 -0.83 1.50
N GLU A 182 -16.99 -1.07 2.14
CA GLU A 182 -16.58 -2.40 2.59
C GLU A 182 -17.48 -2.96 3.69
N ALA A 183 -18.08 -2.09 4.50
CA ALA A 183 -19.12 -2.46 5.48
C ALA A 183 -20.50 -2.69 4.86
N GLY A 184 -20.68 -2.48 3.55
CA GLY A 184 -21.98 -2.58 2.86
C GLY A 184 -22.95 -1.45 3.20
N LEU A 185 -22.45 -0.34 3.76
CA LEU A 185 -23.22 0.85 4.15
C LEU A 185 -23.25 1.93 3.07
N ALA A 186 -22.45 1.78 2.02
CA ALA A 186 -22.36 2.66 0.87
C ALA A 186 -22.00 1.85 -0.39
N VAL A 187 -22.17 2.46 -1.57
CA VAL A 187 -21.73 1.92 -2.86
C VAL A 187 -21.06 3.03 -3.65
N TYR A 188 -20.06 2.70 -4.46
CA TYR A 188 -19.49 3.60 -5.45
C TYR A 188 -20.50 3.89 -6.56
N ASP A 189 -20.74 5.17 -6.86
CA ASP A 189 -21.58 5.57 -8.01
C ASP A 189 -20.78 5.51 -9.32
N ASP A 190 -19.50 5.87 -9.28
CA ASP A 190 -18.53 5.68 -10.35
C ASP A 190 -17.14 5.28 -9.81
N ASP A 191 -16.20 4.97 -10.70
CA ASP A 191 -14.84 4.54 -10.34
C ASP A 191 -13.98 5.65 -9.72
N ASP A 192 -14.34 6.94 -9.87
CA ASP A 192 -13.50 8.11 -9.60
C ASP A 192 -14.07 9.10 -8.55
N ARG A 193 -15.35 8.99 -8.16
CA ARG A 193 -16.08 9.89 -7.26
C ARG A 193 -17.10 9.11 -6.44
N VAL A 194 -17.03 9.27 -5.13
CA VAL A 194 -18.04 8.71 -4.25
C VAL A 194 -19.21 9.68 -4.15
N GLN A 195 -20.33 9.36 -4.81
CA GLN A 195 -21.64 9.79 -4.32
C GLN A 195 -22.22 8.66 -3.48
N ILE A 196 -22.31 8.89 -2.17
CA ILE A 196 -22.86 7.91 -1.22
C ILE A 196 -24.37 7.84 -1.43
N THR A 197 -24.83 6.92 -2.27
CA THR A 197 -26.26 6.72 -2.49
C THR A 197 -26.81 5.80 -1.40
N ARG A 198 -27.41 6.43 -0.36
CA ARG A 198 -27.98 5.88 0.89
C ARG A 198 -26.97 5.35 1.92
N LEU A 199 -26.81 6.10 3.02
CA LEU A 199 -26.58 5.50 4.33
C LEU A 199 -27.82 4.67 4.69
N ALA A 200 -27.72 3.35 4.78
CA ALA A 200 -28.61 2.62 5.67
C ALA A 200 -28.46 3.25 7.05
N ALA A 201 -29.56 3.64 7.69
CA ALA A 201 -29.57 4.43 8.91
C ALA A 201 -28.42 4.04 9.85
N TRP A 202 -27.51 4.98 10.09
CA TRP A 202 -26.45 4.82 11.07
C TRP A 202 -27.10 4.30 12.36
N PRO A 203 -26.70 3.14 12.92
CA PRO A 203 -27.24 2.73 14.20
C PRO A 203 -26.80 3.81 15.18
N GLU A 204 -27.73 4.69 15.57
CA GLU A 204 -27.49 5.67 16.62
C GLU A 204 -26.81 4.92 17.74
N ALA A 205 -25.57 5.33 18.04
CA ALA A 205 -24.90 4.90 19.25
C ALA A 205 -25.89 5.20 20.37
N SER A 206 -26.47 4.14 20.92
CA SER A 206 -27.41 4.16 22.04
C SER A 206 -26.79 5.00 23.15
N ALA A 207 -27.06 6.30 23.12
CA ALA A 207 -26.73 7.23 24.15
C ALA A 207 -27.61 6.84 25.32
N ALA A 208 -26.99 6.12 26.26
CA ALA A 208 -27.50 5.89 27.58
C ALA A 208 -27.93 7.23 28.20
N SER A 209 -29.22 7.55 28.05
CA SER A 209 -29.94 8.56 28.84
C SER A 209 -31.06 7.86 29.61
N ALA A 210 -30.73 6.74 30.25
CA ALA A 210 -31.41 6.31 31.45
C ALA A 210 -30.66 6.90 32.66
N ARG A 211 -30.86 8.19 32.91
CA ARG A 211 -30.65 8.80 34.22
C ARG A 211 -32.01 9.29 34.70
N ARG A 212 -32.52 8.59 35.72
CA ARG A 212 -33.45 9.15 36.70
C ARG A 212 -32.71 10.19 37.55
#